data_AF-A0A3D0HLH0-F1
#
_entry.id   AF-A0A3D0HLH0-F1
#
_cell.length_a   1.000
_cell.length_b   1.000
_cell.length_c   1.000
_cell.angle_alpha   90.00
_cell.angle_beta   90.00
_cell.angle_gamma   90.00
#
_symmetry.space_group_name_H-M   'P 1'
#
loop_
_entity.id
_entity.type
_entity.pdbx_description
1 polymer ?
#
loop_
_entity_poly.entity_id
_entity_poly.type
_entity_poly.pdbx_seq_one_letter_code
_entity_poly.pdbx_strand_id
1 'polypeptide(L)'
;MLQIKNPVLPGFNADPSIIRVDDTYYIANSTFEWFPGVRLHESKDLVHWNLLPSALSTTTLLDMKGNPSSGGIWAPDLSYADGKFWLIYT
;
A
#
# COMPACT_ATOMS: atom_id res chain seq x y z
N MET A 1 -2.59 1.24 28.23
CA MET A 1 -1.51 1.00 27.23
C MET A 1 -2.18 0.84 25.89
N LEU A 2 -1.71 1.53 24.85
CA LEU A 2 -2.11 1.23 23.47
C LEU A 2 -1.59 -0.19 23.15
N GLN A 3 -2.48 -1.07 22.70
CA GLN A 3 -2.15 -2.44 22.33
C GLN A 3 -2.62 -2.69 20.90
N ILE A 4 -1.76 -3.32 20.10
CA ILE A 4 -2.11 -3.76 18.76
C ILE A 4 -3.14 -4.91 18.88
N LYS A 5 -4.24 -4.79 18.14
CA LYS A 5 -5.22 -5.87 17.97
C LYS A 5 -5.26 -6.24 16.49
N ASN A 6 -4.90 -7.48 16.19
CA ASN A 6 -4.91 -7.97 14.81
C ASN A 6 -6.32 -8.37 14.33
N PRO A 7 -6.57 -8.29 13.01
CA PRO A 7 -5.68 -7.69 11.99
C PRO A 7 -5.70 -6.15 12.07
N VAL A 8 -4.52 -5.52 11.96
CA VAL A 8 -4.41 -4.04 11.94
C VAL A 8 -5.06 -3.42 10.70
N LEU A 9 -5.08 -4.16 9.59
CA LEU A 9 -5.77 -3.81 8.36
C LEU A 9 -6.73 -4.96 7.98
N PRO A 10 -7.98 -4.97 8.48
CA PRO A 10 -8.96 -6.01 8.14
C PRO A 10 -9.42 -5.92 6.67
N GLY A 11 -9.99 -7.01 6.14
CA GLY A 11 -10.53 -7.05 4.78
C GLY A 11 -9.47 -7.31 3.70
N PHE A 12 -9.70 -6.82 2.48
CA PHE A 12 -8.81 -7.02 1.34
C PHE A 12 -7.56 -6.13 1.42
N ASN A 13 -6.58 -6.53 2.23
CA ASN A 13 -5.28 -5.87 2.40
C ASN A 13 -4.16 -6.92 2.41
N ALA A 14 -3.94 -7.57 1.27
CA ALA A 14 -2.90 -8.59 1.12
C ALA A 14 -1.50 -7.96 0.90
N ASP A 15 -0.47 -8.79 1.04
CA ASP A 15 0.92 -8.47 0.72
C ASP A 15 1.45 -7.16 1.34
N PRO A 16 1.46 -7.03 2.68
CA PRO A 16 1.92 -5.81 3.34
C PRO A 16 3.45 -5.62 3.18
N SER A 17 3.87 -4.55 2.50
CA SER A 17 5.25 -4.05 2.53
C SER A 17 5.31 -2.82 3.43
N ILE A 18 6.04 -2.93 4.56
CA ILE A 18 6.09 -1.93 5.62
C ILE A 18 7.43 -1.21 5.66
N ILE A 19 7.39 0.12 5.83
CA ILE A 19 8.59 0.95 6.09
C ILE A 19 8.34 1.97 7.19
N ARG A 20 9.42 2.63 7.62
CA ARG A 20 9.38 3.81 8.50
C ARG A 20 10.16 4.94 7.86
N VAL A 21 9.59 6.14 7.87
CA VAL A 21 10.27 7.41 7.55
C VAL A 21 10.05 8.34 8.72
N ASP A 22 11.14 8.76 9.36
CA ASP A 22 11.12 9.52 10.62
C ASP A 22 10.22 8.86 11.67
N ASP A 23 9.19 9.54 12.15
CA ASP A 23 8.24 9.08 13.17
C ASP A 23 6.98 8.43 12.58
N THR A 24 6.94 8.16 11.27
CA THR A 24 5.76 7.63 10.56
C THR A 24 6.06 6.28 9.92
N TYR A 25 5.15 5.34 10.11
CA TYR A 25 5.15 4.03 9.48
C TYR A 25 4.20 4.01 8.30
N TYR A 26 4.55 3.30 7.24
CA TYR A 26 3.73 3.16 6.04
C TYR A 26 3.59 1.69 5.66
N ILE A 27 2.42 1.30 5.19
CA ILE A 27 2.17 -0.02 4.58
C ILE A 27 1.65 0.19 3.16
N ALA A 28 2.25 -0.51 2.20
CA ALA A 28 1.69 -0.75 0.87
C ALA A 28 1.07 -2.14 0.79
N ASN A 29 -0.12 -2.26 0.21
CA ASN A 29 -0.82 -3.52 -0.05
C ASN A 29 -1.18 -3.67 -1.53
N SER A 30 -1.19 -4.91 -2.02
CA SER A 30 -1.66 -5.27 -3.36
C SER A 30 -3.14 -4.90 -3.58
N THR A 31 -3.51 -4.55 -4.81
CA THR A 31 -4.92 -4.23 -5.18
C THR A 31 -5.45 -5.02 -6.35
N PHE A 32 -4.63 -5.84 -7.00
CA PHE A 32 -4.97 -6.60 -8.19
C PHE A 32 -5.65 -5.71 -9.26
N GLU A 33 -6.84 -6.08 -9.74
CA GLU A 33 -7.58 -5.38 -10.78
C GLU A 33 -8.29 -4.11 -10.29
N TRP A 34 -8.24 -3.81 -9.00
CA TRP A 34 -8.89 -2.63 -8.42
C TRP A 34 -8.07 -1.36 -8.68
N PHE A 35 -8.76 -0.33 -9.18
CA PHE A 35 -8.19 0.99 -9.46
C PHE A 35 -8.82 2.04 -8.54
N PRO A 36 -8.07 2.98 -7.93
CA PRO A 36 -6.61 3.19 -8.01
C PRO A 36 -5.76 2.05 -7.45
N GLY A 37 -4.57 1.83 -8.02
CA GLY A 37 -3.69 0.71 -7.67
C GLY A 37 -2.78 0.95 -6.47
N VAL A 38 -2.40 -0.11 -5.74
CA VAL A 38 -1.65 -0.06 -4.47
C VAL A 38 -2.37 0.75 -3.38
N ARG A 39 -2.75 0.09 -2.29
CA ARG A 39 -3.33 0.76 -1.13
C ARG A 39 -2.23 1.16 -0.16
N LEU A 40 -2.19 2.43 0.22
CA LEU A 40 -1.20 2.99 1.15
C LEU A 40 -1.88 3.34 2.46
N HIS A 41 -1.27 2.95 3.58
CA HIS A 41 -1.69 3.37 4.92
C HIS A 41 -0.53 3.99 5.67
N GLU A 42 -0.82 4.94 6.55
CA GLU A 42 0.16 5.50 7.50
C GLU A 42 -0.25 5.29 8.95
N SER A 43 0.73 5.22 9.83
CA SER A 43 0.55 5.15 11.27
C SER A 43 1.69 5.84 12.02
N LYS A 44 1.40 6.44 13.16
CA LYS A 44 2.42 6.94 14.11
C LYS A 44 2.69 5.96 15.25
N ASP A 45 1.79 5.00 15.48
CA ASP A 45 1.77 4.15 16.68
C ASP A 45 1.71 2.64 16.38
N LEU A 46 1.66 2.24 15.10
CA LEU A 46 1.44 0.87 14.61
C LEU A 46 0.10 0.24 15.01
N VAL A 47 -0.74 0.95 15.75
CA VAL A 47 -2.05 0.50 16.25
C VAL A 47 -3.16 1.01 15.34
N HIS A 48 -3.15 2.31 15.05
CA HIS A 48 -4.14 2.98 14.23
C HIS A 48 -3.54 3.33 12.88
N TRP A 49 -4.27 2.99 11.82
CA TRP A 49 -3.82 3.15 10.45
C TRP A 49 -4.81 4.00 9.68
N ASN A 50 -4.32 5.06 9.03
CA ASN A 50 -5.12 5.93 8.17
C ASN A 50 -4.85 5.59 6.70
N LEU A 51 -5.90 5.57 5.90
CA LEU A 51 -5.78 5.39 4.45
C LEU A 51 -5.22 6.65 3.80
N LEU A 52 -4.19 6.49 2.97
CA LEU A 52 -3.61 7.54 2.14
C LEU A 52 -4.13 7.46 0.70
N PRO A 53 -4.08 8.57 -0.06
CA PRO A 53 -4.29 8.53 -1.51
C PRO A 53 -3.29 7.58 -2.19
N SER A 54 -3.78 6.82 -3.17
CA SER A 54 -2.93 5.93 -3.97
C SER A 54 -2.03 6.73 -4.93
N ALA A 55 -0.79 6.25 -5.09
CA ALA A 55 0.16 6.77 -6.07
C ALA A 55 -0.17 6.36 -7.52
N LEU A 56 -0.91 5.26 -7.73
CA LEU A 56 -1.28 4.73 -9.05
C LEU A 56 -2.73 5.07 -9.40
N SER A 57 -3.02 6.37 -9.45
CA SER A 57 -4.37 6.94 -9.64
C SER A 57 -4.63 7.50 -11.04
N THR A 58 -3.72 7.27 -12.00
CA THR A 58 -3.88 7.69 -13.40
C THR A 58 -3.56 6.53 -14.35
N THR A 59 -4.16 6.54 -15.54
CA THR A 59 -3.92 5.52 -16.56
C THR A 59 -2.52 5.60 -17.19
N THR A 60 -1.84 6.74 -17.11
CA THR A 60 -0.43 6.86 -17.52
C THR A 60 0.49 6.02 -16.64
N LEU A 61 0.13 5.84 -15.36
CA LEU A 61 0.88 5.00 -14.42
C LEU A 61 0.35 3.57 -14.38
N LEU A 62 -0.95 3.37 -14.59
CA LEU A 62 -1.58 2.07 -14.47
C LEU A 62 -2.82 1.96 -15.36
N ASP A 63 -2.67 1.36 -16.54
CA ASP A 63 -3.80 0.96 -17.38
C ASP A 63 -4.03 -0.56 -17.27
N MET A 64 -5.13 -0.94 -16.63
CA MET A 64 -5.50 -2.34 -16.40
C MET A 64 -6.73 -2.76 -17.21
N LYS A 65 -7.11 -1.99 -18.25
CA LYS A 65 -8.27 -2.33 -19.06
C LYS A 65 -8.07 -3.69 -19.74
N GLY A 66 -8.91 -4.65 -19.39
CA GLY A 66 -8.86 -6.01 -19.95
C GLY A 66 -8.00 -6.99 -19.17
N ASN A 67 -7.42 -6.59 -18.03
CA ASN A 67 -6.75 -7.53 -17.13
C ASN A 67 -7.71 -8.63 -16.65
N PRO A 68 -7.22 -9.87 -16.46
CA PRO A 68 -8.03 -10.93 -15.88
C PRO A 68 -8.36 -10.62 -14.41
N SER A 69 -9.37 -11.30 -13.88
CA SER A 69 -9.63 -11.28 -12.44
C SER A 69 -8.39 -11.71 -11.65
N SER A 70 -8.09 -11.01 -10.56
CA SER A 70 -6.85 -11.14 -9.78
C SER A 70 -5.55 -10.88 -10.56
N GLY A 71 -5.61 -10.31 -11.76
CA GLY A 71 -4.46 -9.74 -12.48
C GLY A 71 -4.15 -8.30 -12.02
N GLY A 72 -3.20 -7.63 -12.66
CA GLY A 72 -2.83 -6.25 -12.30
C GLY A 72 -1.88 -6.20 -11.11
N ILE A 73 -2.19 -5.35 -10.12
CA ILE A 73 -1.26 -5.00 -9.03
C ILE A 73 -1.12 -6.14 -8.01
N TRP A 74 -0.07 -6.95 -8.17
CA TRP A 74 0.30 -8.00 -7.22
C TRP A 74 1.10 -7.41 -6.05
N ALA A 75 1.80 -8.23 -5.27
CA ALA A 75 2.58 -7.82 -4.11
C ALA A 75 3.51 -6.62 -4.42
N PRO A 76 3.28 -5.44 -3.81
CA PRO A 76 4.15 -4.30 -3.98
C PRO A 76 5.34 -4.35 -3.01
N ASP A 77 6.39 -3.61 -3.33
CA ASP A 77 7.47 -3.31 -2.41
C ASP A 77 7.60 -1.79 -2.23
N LEU A 78 7.48 -1.33 -0.98
CA LEU A 78 7.67 0.06 -0.60
C LEU A 78 9.02 0.19 0.11
N SER A 79 9.83 1.14 -0.30
CA SER A 79 11.11 1.48 0.33
C SER A 79 11.33 2.99 0.40
N TYR A 80 12.28 3.41 1.23
CA TYR A 80 12.67 4.81 1.34
C TYR A 80 14.19 4.93 1.38
N ALA A 81 14.74 5.73 0.47
CA ALA A 81 16.16 6.00 0.35
C ALA A 81 16.37 7.35 -0.35
N ASP A 82 17.46 8.05 -0.01
CA ASP A 82 17.89 9.29 -0.67
C ASP A 82 16.81 10.39 -0.70
N GLY A 83 16.05 10.53 0.39
CA GLY A 83 15.00 11.53 0.51
C GLY A 83 13.72 11.21 -0.27
N LYS A 84 13.57 9.98 -0.78
CA LYS A 84 12.47 9.58 -1.67
C LYS A 84 11.85 8.27 -1.26
N PHE A 85 10.54 8.17 -1.48
CA PHE A 85 9.82 6.91 -1.49
C PHE A 85 10.03 6.23 -2.85
N TRP A 86 10.22 4.92 -2.81
CA TRP A 86 10.34 4.04 -3.96
C TRP A 86 9.24 2.99 -3.85
N LEU A 87 8.39 2.91 -4.86
CA LEU A 87 7.32 1.93 -4.94
C LEU A 87 7.54 1.04 -6.16
N ILE A 88 7.77 -0.24 -5.92
CA ILE A 88 7.86 -1.27 -6.95
C ILE A 88 6.52 -2.03 -6.98
N TYR A 89 5.99 -2.23 -8.18
CA TYR A 89 4.75 -2.98 -8.42
C TYR A 89 4.87 -3.77 -9.73
N THR A 90 3.96 -4.72 -9.92
CA THR A 90 3.77 -5.48 -11.18
C THR A 90 2.45 -5.11 -11.80
#